data_AF-A0A482CY34-F1
#
_entry.id   AF-A0A482CY34-F1
#
_cell.length_a   1.000
_cell.length_b   1.000
_cell.length_c   1.000
_cell.angle_alpha   90.00
_cell.angle_beta   90.00
_cell.angle_gamma   90.00
#
_symmetry.space_group_name_H-M   'P 1'
#
loop_
_entity.id
_entity.type
_entity.pdbx_description
1 polymer ?
#
loop_
_entity_poly.entity_id
_entity_poly.type
_entity_poly.pdbx_seq_one_letter_code
_entity_poly.pdbx_strand_id
1 'polypeptide(L)'
;SKVMLFVKELDREVNHICTLLRAQTDIDIKTTSLEELSVHINNILAGSVLYQSLSQLDYKFEFMEFVKSINLELSKEKSLYLKGRLMTINHLQLHMNDIEKEHALNLAKITKPVKDEIKTYMDEICKEYSLLEHVNYKFDSNLFVIDTTKRAIKDRLRSLTGIDNFIFSSYSPVNLTAI
;
A
#
# COMPACT_ATOMS: atom_id res chain seq x y z
N SER A 1 8.50 -26.84 -16.53
CA SER A 1 8.76 -25.59 -17.29
C SER A 1 10.27 -25.36 -17.30
N LYS A 2 10.86 -25.00 -18.44
CA LYS A 2 12.29 -24.63 -18.55
C LYS A 2 12.65 -23.46 -17.63
N VAL A 3 11.74 -22.50 -17.42
CA VAL A 3 11.94 -21.38 -16.48
C VAL A 3 11.99 -21.84 -15.02
N MET A 4 11.18 -22.82 -14.61
CA MET A 4 11.28 -23.33 -13.23
C MET A 4 12.58 -24.13 -12.99
N LEU A 5 13.17 -24.70 -14.05
CA LEU A 5 14.52 -25.26 -13.95
C LEU A 5 15.54 -24.13 -13.83
N PHE A 6 15.40 -23.08 -14.65
CA PHE A 6 16.27 -21.90 -14.60
C PHE A 6 16.25 -21.18 -13.24
N VAL A 7 15.07 -20.95 -12.66
CA VAL A 7 14.91 -20.38 -11.32
C VAL A 7 15.56 -21.26 -10.25
N LYS A 8 15.45 -22.59 -10.37
CA LYS A 8 16.11 -23.52 -9.44
C LYS A 8 17.63 -23.51 -9.57
N GLU A 9 18.16 -23.43 -10.79
CA GLU A 9 19.60 -23.33 -11.01
C GLU A 9 20.15 -21.98 -10.53
N LEU A 10 19.40 -20.89 -10.74
CA LEU A 10 19.68 -19.57 -10.15
C LEU A 10 19.75 -19.64 -8.62
N ASP A 11 18.76 -20.26 -7.99
CA ASP A 11 18.70 -20.39 -6.53
C ASP A 11 19.86 -21.25 -5.99
N ARG A 12 20.25 -22.32 -6.70
CA ARG A 12 21.45 -23.10 -6.40
C ARG A 12 22.72 -22.29 -6.53
N GLU A 13 22.85 -21.49 -7.59
CA GLU A 13 24.04 -20.68 -7.83
C GLU A 13 24.19 -19.56 -6.79
N VAL A 14 23.09 -18.89 -6.44
CA VAL A 14 23.07 -17.91 -5.34
C VAL A 14 23.53 -18.56 -4.03
N ASN A 15 23.02 -19.75 -3.72
CA ASN A 15 23.45 -20.49 -2.53
C ASN A 15 24.94 -20.90 -2.60
N HIS A 16 25.44 -21.27 -3.79
CA HIS A 16 26.84 -21.60 -4.02
C HIS A 16 27.75 -20.38 -3.79
N ILE A 17 27.42 -19.23 -4.40
CA ILE A 17 28.14 -17.96 -4.22
C ILE A 17 28.11 -17.51 -2.76
N CYS A 18 26.95 -17.58 -2.09
CA CYS A 18 26.85 -17.27 -0.66
C CYS A 18 27.72 -18.19 0.20
N THR A 19 27.83 -19.47 -0.17
CA THR A 19 28.69 -20.43 0.54
C THR A 19 30.17 -20.08 0.35
N LEU A 20 30.59 -19.74 -0.88
CA LEU A 20 31.95 -19.30 -1.18
C LEU A 20 32.32 -18.02 -0.41
N LEU A 21 31.43 -17.02 -0.42
CA LEU A 21 31.62 -15.76 0.31
C LEU A 21 31.75 -15.98 1.82
N ARG A 22 30.99 -16.91 2.41
CA ARG A 22 31.07 -17.24 3.84
C ARG A 22 32.31 -18.06 4.20
N ALA A 23 32.85 -18.83 3.26
CA ALA A 23 34.03 -19.66 3.47
C ALA A 23 35.35 -18.87 3.39
N GLN A 24 35.32 -17.68 2.80
CA GLN A 24 36.50 -16.82 2.73
C GLN A 24 36.72 -16.08 4.04
N THR A 25 37.78 -16.47 4.74
CA THR A 25 38.24 -15.88 6.00
C THR A 25 39.07 -14.61 5.82
N ASP A 26 39.41 -14.29 4.57
CA ASP A 26 40.48 -13.35 4.24
C ASP A 26 39.96 -11.92 4.00
N ILE A 27 38.63 -11.74 4.01
CA ILE A 27 37.95 -10.47 3.79
C ILE A 27 37.02 -10.19 4.95
N ASP A 28 37.31 -9.11 5.68
CA ASP A 28 36.39 -8.57 6.66
C ASP A 28 35.52 -7.51 5.99
N ILE A 29 34.26 -7.89 5.70
CA ILE A 29 33.25 -7.05 5.05
C ILE A 29 33.05 -5.71 5.78
N LYS A 30 33.38 -5.61 7.07
CA LYS A 30 33.25 -4.36 7.84
C LYS A 30 34.39 -3.37 7.60
N THR A 31 35.54 -3.83 7.12
CA THR A 31 36.77 -3.03 7.00
C THR A 31 37.29 -2.93 5.56
N THR A 32 36.87 -3.84 4.67
CA THR A 32 37.21 -3.78 3.24
C THR A 32 36.48 -2.65 2.51
N SER A 33 37.20 -1.95 1.62
CA SER A 33 36.61 -0.87 0.80
C SER A 33 35.58 -1.39 -0.20
N LEU A 34 34.65 -0.53 -0.65
CA LEU A 34 33.62 -0.92 -1.61
C LEU A 34 34.21 -1.36 -2.96
N GLU A 35 35.27 -0.70 -3.42
CA GLU A 35 36.02 -1.06 -4.63
C GLU A 35 36.66 -2.45 -4.52
N GLU A 36 37.36 -2.75 -3.42
CA GLU A 36 37.97 -4.07 -3.21
C GLU A 36 36.91 -5.17 -3.09
N LEU A 37 35.82 -4.89 -2.38
CA LEU A 37 34.69 -5.81 -2.25
C LEU A 37 34.04 -6.09 -3.61
N SER A 38 33.92 -5.06 -4.46
CA SER A 38 33.38 -5.18 -5.82
C SER A 38 34.28 -6.04 -6.71
N VAL A 39 35.60 -5.83 -6.67
CA VAL A 39 36.56 -6.67 -7.42
C VAL A 39 36.45 -8.12 -6.97
N HIS A 40 36.32 -8.36 -5.67
CA HIS A 40 36.26 -9.70 -5.13
C HIS A 40 34.97 -10.44 -5.49
N ILE A 41 33.82 -9.77 -5.36
CA ILE A 41 32.53 -10.29 -5.83
C ILE A 41 32.60 -10.57 -7.34
N ASN A 42 33.15 -9.65 -8.13
CA ASN A 42 33.30 -9.86 -9.56
C ASN A 42 34.20 -11.05 -9.91
N ASN A 43 35.26 -11.31 -9.16
CA ASN A 43 36.11 -12.50 -9.37
C ASN A 43 35.37 -13.81 -9.08
N ILE A 44 34.52 -13.83 -8.05
CA ILE A 44 33.66 -14.99 -7.74
C ILE A 44 32.62 -15.19 -8.84
N LEU A 45 31.98 -14.10 -9.28
CA LEU A 45 30.98 -14.13 -10.36
C LEU A 45 31.58 -14.47 -11.72
N ALA A 46 32.83 -14.05 -12.00
CA ALA A 46 33.52 -14.36 -13.25
C ALA A 46 33.80 -15.86 -13.40
N GLY A 47 33.96 -16.61 -12.31
CA GLY A 47 34.08 -18.06 -12.32
C GLY A 47 32.74 -18.80 -12.51
N SER A 48 31.62 -18.12 -12.35
CA SER A 48 30.29 -18.71 -12.48
C SER A 48 29.85 -18.81 -13.94
N VAL A 49 29.79 -20.04 -14.46
CA VAL A 49 29.23 -20.34 -15.78
C VAL A 49 27.76 -19.90 -15.86
N LEU A 50 27.03 -19.96 -14.74
CA LEU A 50 25.64 -19.54 -14.67
C LEU A 50 25.51 -18.02 -14.73
N TYR A 51 26.36 -17.27 -14.03
CA TYR A 51 26.37 -15.80 -14.11
C TYR A 51 26.75 -15.30 -15.51
N GLN A 52 27.73 -15.93 -16.15
CA GLN A 52 28.10 -15.59 -17.53
C GLN A 52 26.94 -15.83 -18.50
N SER A 53 26.24 -16.97 -18.38
CA SER A 53 25.06 -17.25 -19.20
C SER A 53 23.86 -16.34 -18.86
N LEU A 54 23.67 -15.99 -17.59
CA LEU A 54 22.68 -15.00 -17.12
C LEU A 54 22.91 -13.61 -17.68
N SER A 55 24.16 -13.16 -17.74
CA SER A 55 24.51 -11.83 -18.25
C SER A 55 24.20 -11.66 -19.74
N GLN A 56 24.07 -12.77 -20.47
CA GLN A 56 23.76 -12.80 -21.90
C GLN A 56 22.26 -12.95 -22.20
N LEU A 57 21.44 -13.25 -21.20
CA LEU A 57 20.00 -13.47 -21.39
C LEU A 57 19.26 -12.14 -21.45
N ASP A 58 18.47 -11.94 -22.51
CA ASP A 58 17.41 -10.93 -22.51
C ASP A 58 16.24 -11.47 -21.70
N TYR A 59 16.24 -11.19 -20.40
CA TYR A 59 15.20 -11.63 -19.47
C TYR A 59 13.79 -11.29 -19.93
N LYS A 60 13.61 -10.19 -20.65
CA LYS A 60 12.30 -9.81 -21.19
C LYS A 60 11.89 -10.77 -22.31
N PHE A 61 12.79 -11.06 -23.23
CA PHE A 61 12.53 -12.01 -24.32
C PHE A 61 12.26 -13.43 -23.78
N GLU A 62 13.11 -13.92 -22.88
CA GLU A 62 12.98 -15.25 -22.26
C GLU A 62 11.68 -15.40 -21.45
N PHE A 63 11.27 -14.34 -20.76
CA PHE A 63 9.99 -14.31 -20.06
C PHE A 63 8.81 -14.34 -21.04
N MET A 64 8.88 -13.60 -22.15
CA MET A 64 7.83 -13.58 -23.17
C MET A 64 7.66 -14.94 -23.86
N GLU A 65 8.76 -15.65 -24.14
CA GLU A 65 8.74 -17.03 -24.65
C GLU A 65 8.15 -18.03 -23.62
N PHE A 66 8.38 -17.77 -22.33
CA PHE A 66 7.87 -18.61 -21.25
C PHE A 66 6.36 -18.47 -21.04
N VAL A 67 5.83 -17.25 -21.12
CA VAL A 67 4.40 -17.02 -20.97
C VAL A 67 3.70 -17.66 -22.15
N LYS A 68 2.85 -18.68 -21.89
CA LYS A 68 1.96 -19.25 -22.90
C LYS A 68 1.18 -18.11 -23.56
N SER A 69 1.57 -17.78 -24.76
CA SER A 69 0.99 -16.70 -25.54
C SER A 69 0.45 -17.28 -26.84
N ILE A 70 -0.61 -16.66 -27.34
CA ILE A 70 -1.15 -16.96 -28.66
C ILE A 70 -0.63 -15.86 -29.56
N ASN A 71 0.10 -16.24 -30.60
CA ASN A 71 0.49 -15.31 -31.64
C ASN A 71 -0.77 -14.86 -32.38
N LEU A 72 -1.05 -13.56 -32.32
CA LEU A 72 -2.14 -12.96 -33.08
C LEU A 72 -1.64 -12.75 -34.51
N GLU A 73 -2.07 -13.61 -35.43
CA GLU A 73 -1.80 -13.46 -36.86
C GLU A 73 -2.64 -12.31 -37.44
N LEU A 74 -2.13 -11.09 -37.30
CA LEU A 74 -2.78 -9.87 -37.78
C LEU A 74 -2.05 -9.29 -38.99
N SER A 75 -2.82 -8.72 -39.92
CA SER A 75 -2.23 -7.85 -40.95
C SER A 75 -1.57 -6.63 -40.29
N LYS A 76 -0.60 -6.03 -40.98
CA LYS A 76 0.12 -4.83 -40.51
C LYS A 76 -0.84 -3.71 -40.10
N GLU A 77 -1.89 -3.49 -40.87
CA GLU A 77 -2.92 -2.49 -40.60
C GLU A 77 -3.70 -2.79 -39.30
N LYS A 78 -4.19 -4.02 -39.14
CA LYS A 78 -4.91 -4.44 -37.92
C LYS A 78 -4.02 -4.39 -36.68
N SER A 79 -2.74 -4.73 -36.82
CA SER A 79 -1.75 -4.63 -35.75
C SER A 79 -1.52 -3.19 -35.30
N LEU A 80 -1.34 -2.25 -36.24
CA LEU A 80 -1.20 -0.82 -35.94
C LEU A 80 -2.47 -0.26 -35.30
N TYR A 81 -3.64 -0.63 -35.81
CA TYR A 81 -4.92 -0.22 -35.22
C TYR A 81 -5.07 -0.72 -33.78
N LEU A 82 -4.82 -2.00 -33.52
CA LEU A 82 -4.87 -2.58 -32.18
C LEU A 82 -3.89 -1.87 -31.25
N LYS A 83 -2.65 -1.63 -31.68
CA LYS A 83 -1.65 -0.89 -30.91
C LYS A 83 -2.15 0.50 -30.52
N GLY A 84 -2.73 1.24 -31.45
CA GLY A 84 -3.32 2.55 -31.17
C GLY A 84 -4.43 2.48 -30.14
N ARG A 85 -5.36 1.52 -30.27
CA ARG A 85 -6.46 1.33 -29.31
C ARG A 85 -5.95 0.97 -27.91
N LEU A 86 -4.96 0.08 -27.80
CA LEU A 86 -4.36 -0.29 -26.53
C LEU A 86 -3.64 0.89 -25.87
N MET A 87 -2.94 1.72 -26.65
CA MET A 87 -2.33 2.95 -26.14
C MET A 87 -3.38 3.93 -25.61
N THR A 88 -4.50 4.12 -26.33
CA THR A 88 -5.61 4.96 -25.86
C THR A 88 -6.23 4.41 -24.58
N ILE A 89 -6.47 3.10 -24.49
CA ILE A 89 -7.01 2.46 -23.27
C ILE A 89 -6.08 2.73 -22.09
N ASN A 90 -4.77 2.51 -22.27
CA ASN A 90 -3.79 2.75 -21.22
C ASN A 90 -3.77 4.22 -20.78
N HIS A 91 -3.85 5.16 -21.73
CA HIS A 91 -3.91 6.59 -21.41
C HIS A 91 -5.17 6.94 -20.60
N LEU A 92 -6.34 6.41 -20.99
CA LEU A 92 -7.59 6.63 -20.27
C LEU A 92 -7.55 6.02 -18.87
N GLN A 93 -6.92 4.86 -18.69
CA GLN A 93 -6.72 4.24 -17.37
C GLN A 93 -5.85 5.11 -16.46
N LEU A 94 -4.76 5.67 -16.99
CA LEU A 94 -3.91 6.60 -16.23
C LEU A 94 -4.68 7.85 -15.80
N HIS A 95 -5.43 8.45 -16.73
CA HIS A 95 -6.25 9.63 -16.43
C HIS A 95 -7.35 9.32 -15.39
N MET A 96 -7.98 8.14 -15.46
CA MET A 96 -8.94 7.69 -14.45
C MET A 96 -8.29 7.56 -13.07
N ASN A 97 -7.08 6.99 -12.99
CA ASN A 97 -6.33 6.90 -11.73
C ASN A 97 -5.99 8.28 -11.16
N ASP A 98 -5.65 9.25 -12.01
CA ASP A 98 -5.37 10.63 -11.59
C ASP A 98 -6.64 11.29 -11.01
N ILE A 99 -7.80 11.11 -11.65
CA ILE A 99 -9.10 11.58 -11.14
C ILE A 99 -9.42 10.94 -9.78
N GLU A 100 -9.26 9.62 -9.65
CA GLU A 100 -9.54 8.90 -8.39
C GLU A 100 -8.65 9.41 -7.25
N LYS A 101 -7.37 9.64 -7.54
CA LYS A 101 -6.40 10.18 -6.58
C LYS A 101 -6.74 11.61 -6.17
N GLU A 102 -7.10 12.47 -7.12
CA GLU A 102 -7.51 13.84 -6.84
C GLU A 102 -8.79 13.87 -6.00
N HIS A 103 -9.78 13.05 -6.36
CA HIS A 103 -11.02 12.94 -5.61
C HIS A 103 -10.78 12.49 -4.16
N ALA A 104 -9.95 11.46 -3.95
CA ALA A 104 -9.58 11.01 -2.61
C ALA A 104 -8.89 12.12 -1.79
N LEU A 105 -8.01 12.91 -2.42
CA LEU A 105 -7.34 14.04 -1.78
C LEU A 105 -8.32 15.15 -1.42
N ASN A 106 -9.23 15.51 -2.32
CA ASN A 106 -10.22 16.57 -2.09
C ASN A 106 -11.23 16.15 -1.02
N LEU A 107 -11.69 14.89 -1.03
CA LEU A 107 -12.54 14.34 0.03
C LEU A 107 -11.83 14.37 1.39
N ALA A 108 -10.52 14.06 1.44
CA ALA A 108 -9.74 14.17 2.66
C ALA A 108 -9.65 15.62 3.15
N LYS A 109 -9.43 16.60 2.27
CA LYS A 109 -9.40 18.03 2.60
C LYS A 109 -10.74 18.52 3.17
N ILE A 110 -11.85 18.14 2.56
CA ILE A 110 -13.19 18.56 2.99
C ILE A 110 -13.59 17.89 4.32
N THR A 111 -13.28 16.59 4.48
CA THR A 111 -13.69 15.85 5.68
C THR A 111 -12.77 16.06 6.89
N LYS A 112 -11.53 16.53 6.69
CA LYS A 112 -10.57 16.78 7.78
C LYS A 112 -11.08 17.79 8.83
N PRO A 113 -11.54 19.00 8.49
CA PRO A 113 -11.98 19.97 9.50
C PRO A 113 -13.14 19.42 10.35
N VAL A 114 -14.11 18.75 9.72
CA VAL A 114 -15.24 18.11 10.44
C VAL A 114 -14.75 17.00 11.37
N LYS A 115 -13.80 16.17 10.92
CA LYS A 115 -13.19 15.11 11.75
C LYS A 115 -12.42 15.69 12.94
N ASP A 116 -11.69 16.77 12.72
CA ASP A 116 -10.93 17.46 13.75
C ASP A 116 -11.89 18.08 14.79
N GLU A 117 -13.00 18.69 14.34
CA GLU A 117 -14.05 19.23 15.22
C GLU A 117 -14.72 18.14 16.07
N ILE A 118 -15.13 17.02 15.46
CA ILE A 118 -15.69 15.87 16.20
C ILE A 118 -14.69 15.39 17.25
N LYS A 119 -13.41 15.28 16.89
CA LYS A 119 -12.37 14.82 17.82
C LYS A 119 -12.23 15.78 19.00
N THR A 120 -12.20 17.09 18.77
CA THR A 120 -12.17 18.09 19.84
C THR A 120 -13.33 17.90 20.80
N TYR A 121 -14.58 17.79 20.31
CA TYR A 121 -15.73 17.56 21.18
C TYR A 121 -15.63 16.25 21.97
N MET A 122 -15.17 15.17 21.34
CA MET A 122 -14.96 13.90 22.04
C MET A 122 -13.92 14.03 23.16
N ASP A 123 -12.79 14.69 22.89
CA ASP A 123 -11.70 14.88 23.86
C ASP A 123 -12.16 15.77 25.04
N GLU A 124 -12.94 16.82 24.75
CA GLU A 124 -13.54 17.70 25.75
C GLU A 124 -14.53 16.95 26.66
N ILE A 125 -15.49 16.22 26.08
CA ILE A 125 -16.48 15.46 26.84
C ILE A 125 -15.80 14.36 27.68
N CYS A 126 -14.84 13.63 27.11
CA CYS A 126 -14.11 12.61 27.87
C CYS A 126 -13.36 13.21 29.06
N LYS A 127 -12.75 14.39 28.90
CA LYS A 127 -12.02 15.07 29.96
C LYS A 127 -12.94 15.66 31.03
N GLU A 128 -14.00 16.35 30.63
CA GLU A 128 -14.93 17.03 31.54
C GLU A 128 -15.71 16.03 32.40
N TYR A 129 -16.22 14.96 31.78
CA TYR A 129 -17.07 13.97 32.45
C TYR A 129 -16.30 12.72 32.90
N SER A 130 -14.97 12.71 32.74
CA SER A 130 -14.10 11.56 33.08
C SER A 130 -14.58 10.24 32.48
N LEU A 131 -15.06 10.28 31.23
CA LEU A 131 -15.56 9.10 30.55
C LEU A 131 -14.41 8.13 30.27
N LEU A 132 -14.58 6.90 30.72
CA LEU A 132 -13.71 5.76 30.46
C LEU A 132 -14.07 5.07 29.14
N GLU A 133 -13.05 4.56 28.47
CA GLU A 133 -13.18 3.72 27.27
C GLU A 133 -13.88 2.39 27.59
N HIS A 134 -14.59 1.84 26.61
CA HIS A 134 -15.28 0.54 26.69
C HIS A 134 -16.39 0.44 27.76
N VAL A 135 -16.89 1.58 28.24
CA VAL A 135 -18.04 1.66 29.15
C VAL A 135 -19.28 2.12 28.38
N ASN A 136 -20.42 1.51 28.67
CA ASN A 136 -21.72 1.93 28.13
C ASN A 136 -22.29 3.04 29.02
N TYR A 137 -22.59 4.18 28.42
CA TYR A 137 -23.18 5.34 29.09
C TYR A 137 -24.65 5.47 28.73
N LYS A 138 -25.47 5.77 29.73
CA LYS A 138 -26.87 6.15 29.54
C LYS A 138 -27.03 7.63 29.89
N PHE A 139 -27.54 8.40 28.95
CA PHE A 139 -27.96 9.79 29.18
C PHE A 139 -29.38 9.96 28.63
N ASP A 140 -30.31 10.29 29.53
CA ASP A 140 -31.74 10.30 29.25
C ASP A 140 -32.23 8.94 28.65
N SER A 141 -32.89 8.96 27.50
CA SER A 141 -33.32 7.77 26.77
C SER A 141 -32.22 7.14 25.90
N ASN A 142 -31.05 7.76 25.80
CA ASN A 142 -29.98 7.35 24.89
C ASN A 142 -28.94 6.49 25.61
N LEU A 143 -28.59 5.36 25.00
CA LEU A 143 -27.47 4.51 25.39
C LEU A 143 -26.37 4.66 24.34
N PHE A 144 -25.15 4.93 24.77
CA PHE A 144 -24.02 5.13 23.87
C PHE A 144 -22.71 4.60 24.44
N VAL A 145 -21.73 4.45 23.55
CA VAL A 145 -20.36 4.07 23.91
C VAL A 145 -19.37 5.00 23.22
N ILE A 146 -18.30 5.33 23.93
CA ILE A 146 -17.13 6.00 23.38
C ILE A 146 -15.97 4.99 23.32
N ASP A 147 -15.42 4.81 22.13
CA ASP A 147 -14.31 3.90 21.83
C ASP A 147 -13.27 4.62 20.97
N THR A 148 -12.38 5.36 21.62
CA THR A 148 -11.24 6.07 21.03
C THR A 148 -10.23 5.13 20.35
N THR A 149 -10.24 3.83 20.67
CA THR A 149 -9.39 2.82 20.02
C THR A 149 -9.80 2.55 18.57
N LYS A 150 -11.03 2.89 18.18
CA LYS A 150 -11.46 2.78 16.78
C LYS A 150 -10.67 3.72 15.88
N ARG A 151 -10.22 3.16 14.74
CA ARG A 151 -9.41 3.89 13.75
C ARG A 151 -10.19 5.03 13.08
N ALA A 152 -11.46 4.80 12.73
CA ALA A 152 -12.29 5.81 12.09
C ALA A 152 -13.02 6.66 13.13
N ILE A 153 -12.85 7.98 13.08
CA ILE A 153 -13.46 8.93 14.05
C ILE A 153 -14.98 8.77 14.15
N LYS A 154 -15.66 8.55 13.01
CA LYS A 154 -17.11 8.31 12.96
C LYS A 154 -17.58 7.07 13.73
N ASP A 155 -16.70 6.10 13.96
CA ASP A 155 -17.04 4.84 14.64
C ASP A 155 -16.72 4.92 16.15
N ARG A 156 -16.09 6.01 16.61
CA ARG A 156 -15.67 6.17 18.00
C ARG A 156 -16.81 6.55 18.94
N LEU A 157 -17.89 7.14 18.43
CA LEU A 157 -19.12 7.39 19.19
C LEU A 157 -20.23 6.60 18.52
N ARG A 158 -20.90 5.73 19.28
CA ARG A 158 -21.98 4.89 18.74
C ARG A 158 -23.20 4.91 19.65
N SER A 159 -24.37 5.17 19.08
CA SER A 159 -25.66 4.91 19.71
C SER A 159 -25.92 3.40 19.74
N LEU A 160 -26.25 2.88 20.91
CA LEU A 160 -26.60 1.46 21.13
C LEU A 160 -28.11 1.23 21.09
N THR A 161 -28.92 2.29 21.11
CA THR A 161 -30.39 2.20 21.08
C THR A 161 -30.98 2.07 19.68
N GLY A 162 -30.15 2.02 18.64
CA GLY A 162 -30.59 1.79 17.25
C GLY A 162 -31.29 2.98 16.60
N ILE A 163 -31.44 4.10 17.31
CA ILE A 163 -31.75 5.39 16.71
C ILE A 163 -30.40 6.04 16.44
N ASP A 164 -29.97 6.07 15.17
CA ASP A 164 -28.73 6.72 14.71
C ASP A 164 -28.72 8.24 14.94
N ASN A 165 -29.80 8.79 15.48
CA ASN A 165 -29.90 10.16 15.90
C ASN A 165 -29.94 10.20 17.43
N PHE A 166 -28.91 10.78 18.04
CA PHE A 166 -29.05 11.42 19.35
C PHE A 166 -30.04 12.59 19.18
N ILE A 167 -31.34 12.30 19.11
CA ILE A 167 -32.37 13.33 19.10
C ILE A 167 -32.53 13.75 20.55
N PHE A 168 -31.80 14.79 20.95
CA PHE A 168 -32.05 15.47 22.22
C PHE A 168 -33.38 16.20 22.11
N SER A 169 -34.45 15.65 22.69
CA SER A 169 -35.73 16.34 22.80
C SER A 169 -35.69 17.37 23.93
N SER A 170 -34.90 18.44 23.78
CA SER A 170 -35.14 19.72 24.47
C SER A 170 -34.06 20.77 24.15
N TYR A 171 -34.31 21.59 23.12
CA TYR A 171 -33.97 23.01 23.19
C TYR A 171 -35.27 23.79 22.99
N SER A 172 -35.91 24.17 24.10
CA SER A 172 -36.74 25.36 24.09
C SER A 172 -35.78 26.53 23.91
N PRO A 173 -35.93 27.38 22.87
CA PRO A 173 -35.07 28.55 22.73
C PRO A 173 -35.32 29.43 23.95
N VAL A 174 -34.31 29.55 24.82
CA VAL A 174 -34.32 30.58 25.84
C VAL A 174 -34.21 31.90 25.08
N ASN A 175 -35.29 32.67 25.10
CA ASN A 175 -35.34 34.02 24.55
C ASN A 175 -34.16 34.84 25.07
N LEU A 176 -33.25 35.22 24.17
CA LEU A 176 -32.36 36.35 24.38
C LEU A 176 -33.17 37.62 24.10
N THR A 177 -33.95 38.04 25.07
CA THR A 177 -34.45 39.42 25.20
C THR A 177 -34.87 39.67 26.65
N ALA A 178 -34.50 40.85 27.16
CA ALA A 178 -34.41 41.28 28.56
C ALA A 178 -33.11 40.80 29.24
N ILE A 179 -32.14 41.66 29.62
CA ILE A 179 -32.13 43.09 29.97
C ILE A 179 -30.84 43.71 29.43
#